data_AF-A0A2I0NXS9-F1
#
_entry.id   AF-A0A2I0NXS9-F1
#
_cell.length_a   1.000
_cell.length_b   1.000
_cell.length_c   1.000
_cell.angle_alpha   90.00
_cell.angle_beta   90.00
_cell.angle_gamma   90.00
#
_symmetry.space_group_name_H-M   'P 1'
#
loop_
_entity.id
_entity.type
_entity.pdbx_description
1 polymer ?
#
loop_
_entity_poly.entity_id
_entity_poly.type
_entity_poly.pdbx_seq_one_letter_code
_entity_poly.pdbx_strand_id
1 'polypeptide(L)'
;TLGASPARVFTHVVIPLTAGGLVSGAVMTFGRALGEFGATIMFAGNLPGVTQTMPLAVYVNMAGDFNAGLTISILLVIISFAIMIAVRLLAHREVSHA
;
A
#
# COMPACT_ATOMS: atom_id res chain seq x y z
N THR A 1 -5.82 30.37 25.69
CA THR A 1 -5.15 29.48 24.71
C THR A 1 -3.94 30.20 24.15
N LEU A 2 -2.88 29.49 23.71
CA LEU A 2 -1.58 30.08 23.33
C LEU A 2 -1.59 30.99 22.07
N GLY A 3 -2.74 31.53 21.66
CA GLY A 3 -2.86 32.42 20.49
C GLY A 3 -2.53 31.79 19.14
N ALA A 4 -2.33 30.46 19.08
CA ALA A 4 -1.96 29.76 17.86
C ALA A 4 -3.15 29.67 16.89
N SER A 5 -2.89 29.90 15.60
CA SER A 5 -3.89 29.71 14.54
C SER A 5 -4.27 28.22 14.40
N PRO A 6 -5.49 27.90 13.93
CA PRO A 6 -5.94 26.51 13.76
C PRO A 6 -4.99 25.64 12.92
N ALA A 7 -4.42 26.20 11.85
CA ALA A 7 -3.45 25.51 11.01
C ALA A 7 -2.16 25.15 11.77
N ARG A 8 -1.71 26.02 12.68
CA ARG A 8 -0.54 25.77 13.53
C ARG A 8 -0.82 24.67 14.55
N VAL A 9 -2.01 24.67 15.16
CA VAL A 9 -2.45 23.60 16.06
C VAL A 9 -2.54 22.26 15.34
N PHE A 10 -3.12 22.23 14.13
CA PHE A 10 -3.21 21.01 13.34
C PHE A 10 -1.83 20.41 13.04
N THR A 11 -0.91 21.24 12.54
CA THR A 11 0.43 20.78 12.10
C THR A 11 1.39 20.46 13.24
N HIS A 12 1.37 21.22 14.34
CA HIS A 12 2.35 21.08 15.43
C HIS A 12 1.82 20.29 16.63
N VAL A 13 0.51 20.05 16.72
CA VAL A 13 -0.10 19.33 17.84
C VAL A 13 -0.83 18.09 17.33
N VAL A 14 -1.80 18.25 16.43
CA VAL A 14 -2.64 17.11 15.98
C VAL A 14 -1.84 16.09 15.17
N ILE A 15 -1.06 16.53 14.18
CA ILE A 15 -0.27 15.62 13.33
C ILE A 15 0.75 14.82 14.17
N PRO A 16 1.61 15.44 15.01
CA PRO A 16 2.58 14.68 15.81
C PRO A 16 1.90 13.72 16.79
N LEU A 17 0.80 14.14 17.44
CA LEU A 17 0.07 13.29 18.38
C LEU A 17 -0.63 12.11 17.70
N THR A 18 -1.05 12.25 16.44
CA THR A 18 -1.73 11.19 15.68
C THR A 18 -0.81 10.46 14.69
N ALA A 19 0.48 10.79 14.66
CA ALA A 19 1.45 10.28 13.69
C ALA A 19 1.50 8.75 13.64
N GLY A 20 1.57 8.07 14.79
CA GLY A 20 1.57 6.60 14.84
C GLY A 20 0.28 5.98 14.25
N GLY A 21 -0.87 6.62 14.46
CA GLY A 21 -2.14 6.20 13.88
C GLY A 21 -2.21 6.43 12.37
N LEU A 22 -1.72 7.58 11.90
CA LEU A 22 -1.62 7.90 10.48
C LEU A 22 -0.71 6.94 9.73
N VAL A 23 0.46 6.61 10.29
CA VAL A 23 1.39 5.64 9.73
C VAL A 23 0.71 4.27 9.65
N SER A 24 0.09 3.81 10.72
CA SER A 24 -0.62 2.52 10.75
C SER A 24 -1.72 2.45 9.68
N GLY A 25 -2.54 3.50 9.56
CA GLY A 25 -3.56 3.62 8.53
C GLY A 25 -2.97 3.60 7.12
N ALA A 26 -1.87 4.32 6.89
CA ALA A 26 -1.17 4.33 5.61
C ALA A 26 -0.66 2.93 5.22
N VAL A 27 -0.11 2.15 6.17
CA VAL A 27 0.31 0.76 5.90
C VAL A 27 -0.88 -0.12 5.50
N MET A 28 -2.01 -0.01 6.21
CA MET A 28 -3.21 -0.79 5.91
C MET A 28 -3.78 -0.44 4.53
N THR A 29 -3.88 0.85 4.21
CA THR A 29 -4.35 1.32 2.90
C THR A 29 -3.40 0.90 1.79
N PHE A 30 -2.09 0.92 2.02
CA PHE A 30 -1.10 0.45 1.04
C PHE A 30 -1.26 -1.05 0.76
N GLY A 31 -1.39 -1.87 1.80
CA GLY A 31 -1.67 -3.31 1.65
C GLY A 31 -2.95 -3.56 0.87
N ARG A 32 -4.01 -2.77 1.12
CA ARG A 32 -5.26 -2.84 0.36
C ARG A 32 -5.07 -2.46 -1.11
N ALA A 33 -4.28 -1.43 -1.39
CA ALA A 33 -3.99 -0.93 -2.74
C ALA A 33 -3.19 -1.93 -3.59
N LEU A 34 -2.22 -2.64 -2.99
CA LEU A 34 -1.46 -3.69 -3.67
C LEU A 34 -2.34 -4.81 -4.23
N GLY A 35 -3.41 -5.13 -3.51
CA GLY A 35 -4.41 -6.12 -3.92
C GLY A 35 -5.52 -5.58 -4.80
N GLU A 36 -5.48 -4.30 -5.21
CA GLU A 36 -6.53 -3.77 -6.08
C GLU A 36 -6.47 -4.38 -7.48
N PHE A 37 -7.65 -4.82 -7.92
CA PHE A 37 -7.85 -5.45 -9.23
C PHE A 37 -9.00 -4.76 -9.98
N GLY A 38 -10.17 -4.67 -9.33
CA GLY A 38 -11.41 -4.20 -9.96
C GLY A 38 -11.34 -2.75 -10.45
N ALA A 39 -10.87 -1.83 -9.60
CA ALA A 39 -10.73 -0.44 -10.00
C ALA A 39 -9.75 -0.28 -11.18
N THR A 40 -8.63 -1.01 -11.14
CA THR A 40 -7.60 -0.92 -12.18
C THR A 40 -8.12 -1.46 -13.51
N ILE A 41 -8.76 -2.63 -13.55
CA ILE A 41 -9.26 -3.19 -14.81
C ILE A 41 -10.40 -2.34 -15.40
N MET A 42 -11.26 -1.76 -14.56
CA MET A 42 -12.39 -0.96 -15.03
C MET A 42 -11.98 0.43 -15.52
N PHE A 43 -11.01 1.08 -14.87
CA PHE A 43 -10.64 2.46 -15.20
C PHE A 43 -9.32 2.59 -15.99
N ALA A 44 -8.29 1.82 -15.63
CA ALA A 44 -6.98 1.86 -16.27
C ALA A 44 -6.82 0.80 -17.38
N GLY A 45 -7.74 -0.16 -17.43
CA GLY A 45 -7.68 -1.29 -18.36
C GLY A 45 -6.53 -2.26 -18.04
N ASN A 46 -6.14 -3.02 -19.05
CA ASN A 46 -5.03 -3.97 -18.97
C ASN A 46 -4.19 -3.87 -20.25
N LEU A 47 -3.35 -2.84 -20.35
CA LEU A 47 -2.41 -2.67 -21.45
C LEU A 47 -1.03 -3.20 -21.04
N PRO A 48 -0.55 -4.33 -21.62
CA PRO A 48 0.75 -4.89 -21.28
C PRO A 48 1.87 -3.88 -21.48
N GLY A 49 2.77 -3.78 -20.49
CA GLY A 49 3.89 -2.84 -20.50
C GLY A 49 3.54 -1.38 -20.17
N VAL A 50 2.26 -1.04 -19.97
CA VAL A 50 1.84 0.34 -19.65
C VAL A 50 1.01 0.41 -18.36
N THR A 51 -0.15 -0.27 -18.33
CA THR A 51 -1.09 -0.22 -17.19
C THR A 51 -1.32 -1.58 -16.53
N GLN A 52 -0.71 -2.64 -17.06
CA GLN A 52 -0.82 -3.98 -16.50
C GLN A 52 -0.11 -4.08 -15.15
N THR A 53 -0.89 -4.23 -14.08
CA THR A 53 -0.39 -4.53 -12.74
C THR A 53 -0.22 -6.04 -12.54
N MET A 54 0.56 -6.43 -11.52
CA MET A 54 0.76 -7.85 -11.20
C MET A 54 -0.56 -8.63 -10.97
N PRO A 55 -1.58 -8.10 -10.23
CA PRO A 55 -2.88 -8.75 -10.14
C PRO A 55 -3.57 -9.00 -11.49
N LEU A 56 -3.48 -8.04 -12.43
CA LEU A 56 -4.02 -8.21 -13.78
C LEU A 56 -3.25 -9.28 -14.57
N ALA A 57 -1.92 -9.32 -14.43
CA ALA A 57 -1.08 -10.33 -15.05
C ALA A 57 -1.42 -11.74 -14.51
N VAL A 58 -1.65 -11.88 -13.20
CA VAL A 58 -2.14 -13.14 -12.61
C VAL A 58 -3.46 -13.55 -13.24
N TYR A 59 -4.45 -12.65 -13.29
CA TYR A 59 -5.78 -12.94 -13.83
C TYR A 59 -5.73 -13.44 -15.27
N VAL A 60 -4.98 -12.75 -16.15
CA VAL A 60 -4.88 -13.11 -17.57
C VAL A 60 -4.15 -14.44 -17.76
N ASN A 61 -3.04 -14.65 -17.05
CA ASN A 61 -2.25 -15.88 -17.20
C ASN A 61 -2.95 -17.10 -16.59
N MET A 62 -3.75 -16.92 -15.53
CA MET A 62 -4.50 -18.04 -14.92
C MET A 62 -5.48 -18.69 -15.90
N ALA A 63 -6.00 -17.93 -16.87
CA ALA A 63 -6.88 -18.45 -17.93
C ALA A 63 -6.11 -18.99 -19.15
N GLY A 64 -4.82 -18.69 -19.28
CA GLY A 64 -3.95 -19.12 -20.38
C GLY A 64 -2.87 -20.08 -19.89
N ASP A 65 -1.67 -19.57 -19.65
CA ASP A 65 -0.57 -20.32 -19.05
C ASP A 65 -0.67 -20.32 -17.52
N PHE A 66 -1.27 -21.40 -16.99
CA PHE A 66 -1.44 -21.59 -15.55
C PHE A 66 -0.12 -21.54 -14.78
N ASN A 67 0.97 -22.08 -15.32
CA ASN A 67 2.27 -22.09 -14.64
C ASN A 67 2.84 -20.67 -14.53
N ALA A 68 2.69 -19.86 -15.58
CA ALA A 68 3.05 -18.45 -15.54
C ALA A 68 2.19 -17.69 -14.52
N GLY A 69 0.87 -17.91 -14.51
CA GLY A 69 -0.05 -17.30 -13.55
C GLY A 69 0.27 -17.64 -12.09
N LEU A 70 0.58 -18.91 -11.81
CA LEU A 70 1.00 -19.37 -10.50
C LEU A 70 2.31 -18.72 -10.05
N THR A 71 3.30 -18.64 -10.94
CA THR A 71 4.61 -18.03 -10.67
C THR A 71 4.46 -16.56 -10.29
N ILE A 72 3.70 -15.80 -11.08
CA ILE A 72 3.45 -14.37 -10.82
C ILE A 72 2.68 -14.19 -9.49
N SER A 73 1.74 -15.09 -9.19
CA SER A 73 0.97 -15.06 -7.93
C SER A 73 1.87 -15.23 -6.71
N ILE A 74 2.77 -16.22 -6.74
CA ILE A 74 3.71 -16.48 -5.65
C ILE A 74 4.66 -15.28 -5.47
N LEU A 75 5.20 -14.73 -6.57
CA LEU A 75 6.05 -13.54 -6.53
C LEU A 75 5.33 -12.34 -5.93
N LEU A 76 4.08 -12.08 -6.36
CA LEU A 76 3.26 -11.00 -5.84
C LEU A 76 3.03 -11.14 -4.33
N VAL A 77 2.72 -12.35 -3.84
CA VAL A 77 2.55 -12.62 -2.41
C VAL A 77 3.84 -12.34 -1.64
N ILE A 78 4.97 -12.90 -2.08
CA ILE A 78 6.27 -12.71 -1.42
C ILE A 78 6.64 -11.23 -1.36
N ILE A 79 6.53 -10.51 -2.48
CA ILE A 79 6.86 -9.08 -2.56
C ILE A 79 5.93 -8.26 -1.65
N SER A 80 4.63 -8.56 -1.67
CA SER A 80 3.65 -7.86 -0.82
C SER A 80 3.96 -8.04 0.67
N PHE A 81 4.23 -9.26 1.12
CA PHE A 81 4.64 -9.53 2.50
C PHE A 81 5.96 -8.84 2.85
N ALA A 82 6.96 -8.91 1.96
CA ALA A 82 8.25 -8.26 2.18
C ALA A 82 8.10 -6.75 2.36
N ILE A 83 7.33 -6.08 1.49
CA ILE A 83 7.08 -4.64 1.60
C ILE A 83 6.28 -4.33 2.87
N MET A 84 5.22 -5.06 3.16
CA MET A 84 4.42 -4.81 4.37
C MET A 84 5.22 -5.00 5.66
N ILE A 85 6.07 -6.02 5.74
CA ILE A 85 6.97 -6.24 6.88
C ILE A 85 7.98 -5.10 6.97
N ALA A 86 8.62 -4.72 5.85
CA ALA A 86 9.58 -3.63 5.83
C ALA A 86 8.96 -2.30 6.32
N VAL A 87 7.79 -1.94 5.80
CA VAL A 87 7.06 -0.74 6.21
C VAL A 87 6.66 -0.82 7.68
N ARG A 88 6.16 -1.96 8.15
CA ARG A 88 5.80 -2.14 9.57
C ARG A 88 7.00 -2.01 10.51
N LEU A 89 8.15 -2.54 10.12
CA LEU A 89 9.38 -2.45 10.91
C LEU A 89 9.94 -1.02 10.97
N LEU A 90 9.89 -0.30 9.85
CA LEU A 90 10.28 1.12 9.79
C LEU A 90 9.34 1.99 10.65
N ALA A 91 8.04 1.78 10.52
CA ALA A 91 7.01 2.48 11.30
C ALA A 91 7.14 2.25 12.82
N HIS A 92 7.51 1.04 13.25
CA HIS A 92 7.66 0.71 14.67
C HIS A 92 8.86 1.41 15.32
N ARG A 93 9.89 1.77 14.55
CA ARG A 93 11.09 2.44 15.08
C ARG A 93 10.80 3.88 15.49
N GLU A 94 9.90 4.56 14.80
CA GLU A 94 9.56 5.96 15.09
C GLU A 94 8.73 6.12 16.37
N VAL A 95 7.87 5.12 16.68
CA VAL A 95 7.02 5.14 17.89
C VAL A 95 7.81 4.78 19.16
N SER A 96 8.92 4.05 19.05
CA SER A 96 9.74 3.66 20.22
C SER A 96 10.73 4.73 20.68
N HIS A 97 10.90 5.83 19.93
CA HIS A 97 11.86 6.90 20.21
C HIS A 97 11.23 8.27 20.52
N ALA A 98 9.89 8.34 20.56
CA ALA A 98 9.13 9.51 21.03
C ALA A 98 8.59 9.25 22.44
#